data_AF-A0A6J7RRS7-F1
#
_entry.id   AF-A0A6J7RRS7-F1
#
_cell.length_a   1.000
_cell.length_b   1.000
_cell.length_c   1.000
_cell.angle_alpha   90.00
_cell.angle_beta   90.00
_cell.angle_gamma   90.00
#
_symmetry.space_group_name_H-M   'P 1'
#
loop_
_entity.id
_entity.type
_entity.pdbx_description
1 polymer ?
#
loop_
_entity_poly.entity_id
_entity_poly.type
_entity_poly.pdbx_seq_one_letter_code
_entity_poly.pdbx_strand_id
1 'polypeptide(L)'
;MATAVVVSDEERTRIHASSFSLVCGGLGLVIAGVGTFLSPGTTSGAGYLVSTVGFVLIAVAIIAHVEHLSRRLGRPAVVLAIVSAVLLVVDNLPMALQPSRVADSGWIDYWNYVWAASALCAAASLALAAMRKESRLVARLAKGDSGAYEAEDFHSTVHASFLSLVTGAVGFLLMAIGSLIIIGGGGPAARLAWIVQTISWVLIAVAIIAHMAHLSRSVGRLALVLAVIGLIVNALATVPACIDPSGAGSIGPEVQWIAWGIANILTGISAALVAVRRRAQDAGRAVA
;
A
#
# COMPACT_ATOMS: atom_id res chain seq x y z
N MET A 1 -6.88 39.19 24.98
CA MET A 1 -7.34 37.94 25.61
C MET A 1 -7.48 36.91 24.50
N ALA A 2 -6.52 36.00 24.35
CA ALA A 2 -6.58 34.95 23.33
C ALA A 2 -7.47 33.82 23.87
N THR A 3 -8.62 33.60 23.24
CA THR A 3 -9.48 32.46 23.53
C THR A 3 -8.78 31.20 23.05
N ALA A 4 -8.29 30.38 23.98
CA ALA A 4 -7.79 29.05 23.66
C ALA A 4 -8.97 28.22 23.11
N VAL A 5 -8.94 27.96 21.80
CA VAL A 5 -9.88 27.04 21.17
C VAL A 5 -9.48 25.63 21.60
N VAL A 6 -10.20 25.06 22.57
CA VAL A 6 -10.03 23.67 22.97
C VAL A 6 -10.55 22.80 21.83
N VAL A 7 -9.62 22.23 21.04
CA VAL A 7 -9.97 21.25 20.00
C VAL A 7 -10.42 19.97 20.70
N SER A 8 -11.67 19.54 20.47
CA SER A 8 -12.19 18.34 21.10
C SER A 8 -11.41 17.10 20.64
N ASP A 9 -11.24 16.10 21.51
CA ASP A 9 -10.57 14.82 21.17
C ASP A 9 -11.21 14.12 19.95
N GLU A 10 -12.48 14.43 19.69
CA GLU A 10 -13.26 13.95 18.56
C GLU A 10 -12.81 14.55 17.21
N GLU A 11 -12.30 15.77 17.23
CA GLU A 11 -11.73 16.41 16.04
C GLU A 11 -10.32 15.88 15.74
N ARG A 12 -9.55 15.50 16.78
CA ARG A 12 -8.19 14.94 16.65
C ARG A 12 -8.14 13.52 16.06
N THR A 13 -9.21 12.76 16.14
CA THR A 13 -9.26 11.35 15.68
C THR A 13 -9.89 11.18 14.30
N ARG A 14 -10.21 12.29 13.61
CA ARG A 14 -10.98 12.30 12.37
C ARG A 14 -10.18 11.82 11.16
N ILE A 15 -10.77 10.91 10.38
CA ILE A 15 -10.23 10.53 9.07
C ILE A 15 -10.58 11.60 8.04
N HIS A 16 -9.57 12.33 7.55
CA HIS A 16 -9.76 13.39 6.56
C HIS A 16 -9.73 12.92 5.10
N ALA A 17 -9.88 11.61 4.85
CA ALA A 17 -9.90 11.05 3.50
C ALA A 17 -11.09 11.59 2.66
N SER A 18 -11.40 11.09 1.47
CA SER A 18 -12.77 11.17 0.90
C SER A 18 -13.43 9.80 1.02
N SER A 19 -14.71 9.73 1.43
CA SER A 19 -15.41 8.44 1.56
C SER A 19 -15.51 7.74 0.20
N PHE A 20 -15.63 8.51 -0.87
CA PHE A 20 -15.53 8.02 -2.24
C PHE A 20 -14.16 7.40 -2.52
N SER A 21 -13.07 8.10 -2.19
CA SER A 21 -11.70 7.60 -2.35
C SER A 21 -11.47 6.30 -1.58
N LEU A 22 -11.89 6.21 -0.32
CA LEU A 22 -11.74 4.97 0.47
C LEU A 22 -12.55 3.80 -0.10
N VAL A 23 -13.78 4.05 -0.57
CA VAL A 23 -14.61 3.02 -1.20
C VAL A 23 -14.01 2.56 -2.52
N CYS A 24 -13.61 3.49 -3.40
CA CYS A 24 -12.95 3.15 -4.66
C CYS A 24 -11.64 2.40 -4.45
N GLY A 25 -10.82 2.82 -3.49
CA GLY A 25 -9.56 2.16 -3.17
C GLY A 25 -9.77 0.75 -2.60
N GLY A 26 -10.71 0.60 -1.66
CA GLY A 26 -11.05 -0.70 -1.08
C GLY A 26 -11.67 -1.66 -2.08
N LEU A 27 -12.66 -1.20 -2.86
CA LEU A 27 -13.27 -2.00 -3.92
C LEU A 27 -12.25 -2.36 -5.00
N GLY A 28 -11.38 -1.41 -5.38
CA GLY A 28 -10.31 -1.65 -6.33
C GLY A 28 -9.35 -2.76 -5.89
N LEU A 29 -8.96 -2.78 -4.61
CA LEU A 29 -8.14 -3.84 -4.04
C LEU A 29 -8.86 -5.20 -3.97
N VAL A 30 -10.16 -5.22 -3.64
CA VAL A 30 -10.95 -6.45 -3.67
C VAL A 30 -11.04 -7.00 -5.10
N ILE A 31 -11.39 -6.16 -6.07
CA ILE A 31 -11.47 -6.54 -7.49
C ILE A 31 -10.10 -7.00 -7.97
N ALA A 32 -9.03 -6.29 -7.62
CA ALA A 32 -7.67 -6.69 -7.94
C ALA A 32 -7.34 -8.08 -7.39
N GLY A 33 -7.68 -8.34 -6.13
CA GLY A 33 -7.45 -9.64 -5.50
C GLY A 33 -8.29 -10.77 -6.10
N VAL A 34 -9.54 -10.51 -6.48
CA VAL A 34 -10.36 -11.48 -7.23
C VAL A 34 -9.74 -11.78 -8.58
N GLY A 35 -9.28 -10.76 -9.32
CA GLY A 35 -8.59 -10.97 -10.59
C GLY A 35 -7.33 -11.81 -10.43
N THR A 36 -6.49 -11.49 -9.44
CA THR A 36 -5.25 -12.22 -9.12
C THR A 36 -5.53 -13.66 -8.72
N PHE A 37 -6.60 -13.90 -7.96
CA PHE A 37 -7.07 -15.24 -7.59
C PHE A 37 -7.51 -16.07 -8.81
N LEU A 38 -8.08 -15.42 -9.83
CA LEU A 38 -8.55 -16.05 -11.06
C LEU A 38 -7.47 -16.18 -12.15
N SER A 39 -6.34 -15.49 -12.02
CA SER A 39 -5.24 -15.54 -12.99
C SER A 39 -4.55 -16.91 -13.16
N PRO A 40 -4.25 -17.71 -12.11
CA PRO A 40 -3.52 -18.95 -12.28
C PRO A 40 -4.26 -19.96 -13.17
N GLY A 41 -3.53 -20.58 -14.11
CA GLY A 41 -4.04 -21.64 -14.97
C GLY A 41 -5.02 -21.19 -16.06
N THR A 42 -5.31 -19.89 -16.20
CA THR A 42 -6.27 -19.40 -17.20
C THR A 42 -5.58 -18.87 -18.46
N THR A 43 -5.96 -19.41 -19.61
CA THR A 43 -5.58 -18.88 -20.94
C THR A 43 -6.47 -17.73 -21.39
N SER A 44 -7.51 -17.40 -20.61
CA SER A 44 -8.58 -16.47 -21.02
C SER A 44 -8.27 -14.99 -20.77
N GLY A 45 -7.17 -14.65 -20.08
CA GLY A 45 -6.80 -13.26 -19.75
C GLY A 45 -7.76 -12.54 -18.79
N ALA A 46 -8.88 -13.17 -18.44
CA ALA A 46 -9.96 -12.57 -17.68
C ALA A 46 -9.54 -12.16 -16.26
N GLY A 47 -8.74 -13.00 -15.57
CA GLY A 47 -8.18 -12.66 -14.26
C GLY A 47 -7.37 -11.36 -14.29
N TYR A 48 -6.48 -11.22 -15.28
CA TYR A 48 -5.68 -10.01 -15.48
C TYR A 48 -6.51 -8.79 -15.87
N LEU A 49 -7.58 -8.96 -16.66
CA LEU A 49 -8.50 -7.87 -16.99
C LEU A 49 -9.22 -7.36 -15.74
N VAL A 50 -9.72 -8.28 -14.92
CA VAL A 50 -10.34 -7.96 -13.63
C VAL A 50 -9.33 -7.27 -12.72
N SER A 51 -8.09 -7.76 -12.63
CA SER A 51 -7.02 -7.11 -11.86
C SER A 51 -6.73 -5.68 -12.34
N THR A 52 -6.67 -5.50 -13.66
CA THR A 52 -6.45 -4.19 -14.30
C THR A 52 -7.54 -3.20 -13.89
N VAL A 53 -8.82 -3.60 -13.94
CA VAL A 53 -9.94 -2.76 -13.48
C VAL A 53 -9.79 -2.40 -12.01
N GLY A 54 -9.39 -3.36 -11.18
CA GLY A 54 -9.09 -3.12 -9.76
C GLY A 54 -8.02 -2.05 -9.54
N PHE A 55 -6.89 -2.15 -10.25
CA PHE A 55 -5.80 -1.16 -10.17
C PHE A 55 -6.19 0.22 -10.71
N VAL A 56 -7.03 0.28 -11.76
CA VAL A 56 -7.60 1.54 -12.25
C VAL A 56 -8.42 2.23 -11.15
N LEU A 57 -9.26 1.48 -10.43
CA LEU A 57 -10.05 2.03 -9.33
C LEU A 57 -9.17 2.55 -8.18
N ILE A 58 -8.04 1.88 -7.89
CA ILE A 58 -7.06 2.36 -6.91
C ILE A 58 -6.42 3.68 -7.38
N ALA A 59 -6.01 3.77 -8.65
CA ALA A 59 -5.47 5.00 -9.21
C ALA A 59 -6.49 6.16 -9.14
N VAL A 60 -7.74 5.90 -9.53
CA VAL A 60 -8.85 6.87 -9.42
C VAL A 60 -9.07 7.29 -7.97
N ALA A 61 -9.00 6.37 -7.01
CA ALA A 61 -9.13 6.69 -5.59
C ALA A 61 -8.07 7.67 -5.11
N ILE A 62 -6.80 7.49 -5.52
CA ILE A 62 -5.70 8.39 -5.16
C ILE A 62 -5.88 9.75 -5.84
N ILE A 63 -6.24 9.76 -7.13
CA ILE A 63 -6.47 10.99 -7.92
C ILE A 63 -7.64 11.80 -7.33
N ALA A 64 -8.74 11.15 -6.99
CA ALA A 64 -9.91 11.80 -6.37
C ALA A 64 -9.59 12.44 -5.00
N HIS A 65 -8.45 12.09 -4.41
CA HIS A 65 -7.98 12.63 -3.15
C HIS A 65 -6.66 13.42 -3.27
N VAL A 66 -6.22 13.72 -4.50
CA VAL A 66 -4.91 14.31 -4.80
C VAL A 66 -4.70 15.65 -4.11
N GLU A 67 -5.71 16.51 -4.09
CA GLU A 67 -5.58 17.86 -3.53
C GLU A 67 -5.32 17.79 -2.01
N HIS A 68 -6.11 16.99 -1.31
CA HIS A 68 -5.98 16.80 0.12
C HIS A 68 -4.64 16.14 0.47
N LEU A 69 -4.27 15.06 -0.22
CA LEU A 69 -3.00 14.38 -0.02
C LEU A 69 -1.81 15.30 -0.34
N SER A 70 -1.91 16.14 -1.39
CA SER A 70 -0.82 17.03 -1.80
C SER A 70 -0.56 18.12 -0.75
N ARG A 71 -1.60 18.61 -0.08
CA ARG A 71 -1.45 19.53 1.06
C ARG A 71 -0.75 18.84 2.24
N ARG A 72 -1.08 17.58 2.52
CA ARG A 72 -0.53 16.81 3.66
C ARG A 72 0.87 16.26 3.40
N LEU A 73 1.00 15.36 2.43
CA LEU A 73 2.20 14.59 2.09
C LEU A 73 3.13 15.29 1.12
N GLY A 74 2.63 16.29 0.39
CA GLY A 74 3.36 17.00 -0.65
C GLY A 74 3.09 16.46 -2.03
N ARG A 75 2.95 17.39 -2.99
CA ARG A 75 2.61 17.06 -4.39
C ARG A 75 3.54 16.02 -5.01
N PRO A 76 4.89 16.08 -4.85
CA PRO A 76 5.78 15.07 -5.41
C PRO A 76 5.49 13.65 -4.88
N ALA A 77 5.29 13.49 -3.57
CA ALA A 77 4.96 12.20 -2.98
C ALA A 77 3.65 11.63 -3.55
N VAL A 78 2.63 12.46 -3.70
CA VAL A 78 1.33 12.02 -4.23
C VAL A 78 1.42 11.65 -5.71
N VAL A 79 2.16 12.42 -6.52
CA VAL A 79 2.39 12.08 -7.93
C VAL A 79 3.07 10.72 -8.04
N LEU A 80 4.09 10.44 -7.24
CA LEU A 80 4.76 9.13 -7.25
C LEU A 80 3.83 7.99 -6.80
N ALA A 81 2.93 8.23 -5.84
CA ALA A 81 1.92 7.24 -5.46
C ALA A 81 0.93 6.95 -6.60
N ILE A 82 0.52 7.97 -7.35
CA ILE A 82 -0.32 7.80 -8.55
C ILE A 82 0.44 7.02 -9.62
N VAL A 83 1.69 7.38 -9.90
CA VAL A 83 2.53 6.69 -10.89
C VAL A 83 2.70 5.21 -10.51
N SER A 84 2.96 4.91 -9.23
CA SER A 84 3.01 3.53 -8.73
C SER A 84 1.72 2.77 -9.02
N ALA A 85 0.55 3.34 -8.70
CA ALA A 85 -0.74 2.69 -8.98
C ALA A 85 -1.00 2.50 -10.48
N VAL A 86 -0.61 3.46 -11.32
CA VAL A 86 -0.72 3.36 -12.79
C VAL A 86 0.22 2.27 -13.34
N LEU A 87 1.43 2.13 -12.79
CA LEU A 87 2.34 1.07 -13.21
C LEU A 87 1.76 -0.32 -12.93
N LEU A 88 0.95 -0.51 -11.89
CA LEU A 88 0.23 -1.78 -11.66
C LEU A 88 -0.83 -2.06 -12.75
N VAL A 89 -1.44 -1.02 -13.32
CA VAL A 89 -2.34 -1.15 -14.49
C VAL A 89 -1.52 -1.58 -15.71
N VAL A 90 -0.39 -0.91 -15.96
CA VAL A 90 0.53 -1.21 -17.08
C VAL A 90 1.11 -2.62 -16.98
N ASP A 91 1.33 -3.11 -15.76
CA ASP A 91 1.80 -4.46 -15.48
C ASP A 91 0.81 -5.53 -15.96
N ASN A 92 -0.49 -5.33 -15.69
CA ASN A 92 -1.52 -6.35 -15.93
C ASN A 92 -2.18 -6.26 -17.31
N LEU A 93 -2.23 -5.07 -17.92
CA LEU A 93 -2.93 -4.84 -19.17
C LEU A 93 -2.43 -5.72 -20.33
N PRO A 94 -1.11 -5.90 -20.56
CA PRO A 94 -0.67 -6.78 -21.64
C PRO A 94 -1.07 -8.25 -21.43
N MET A 95 -1.16 -8.74 -20.19
CA MET A 95 -1.62 -10.11 -19.90
C MET A 95 -3.11 -10.30 -20.17
N ALA A 96 -3.89 -9.25 -19.94
CA ALA A 96 -5.31 -9.23 -20.28
C ALA A 96 -5.52 -9.28 -21.81
N LEU A 97 -4.64 -8.62 -22.57
CA LEU A 97 -4.77 -8.51 -24.03
C LEU A 97 -4.09 -9.66 -24.79
N GLN A 98 -3.03 -10.25 -24.25
CA GLN A 98 -2.22 -11.31 -24.88
C GLN A 98 -1.90 -12.43 -23.89
N PRO A 99 -2.91 -13.14 -23.34
CA PRO A 99 -2.71 -14.17 -22.32
C PRO A 99 -1.86 -15.36 -22.78
N SER A 100 -1.75 -15.59 -24.10
CA SER A 100 -0.90 -16.64 -24.66
C SER A 100 0.60 -16.39 -24.48
N ARG A 101 1.03 -15.15 -24.19
CA ARG A 101 2.45 -14.77 -24.02
C ARG A 101 2.94 -14.82 -22.57
N VAL A 102 2.06 -15.17 -21.64
CA VAL A 102 2.36 -15.19 -20.20
C VAL A 102 3.45 -16.21 -19.84
N ALA A 103 3.59 -17.26 -20.64
CA ALA A 103 4.61 -18.29 -20.46
C ALA A 103 5.99 -17.92 -21.03
N ASP A 104 6.11 -16.81 -21.77
CA ASP A 104 7.37 -16.40 -22.39
C ASP A 104 8.33 -15.85 -21.33
N SER A 105 9.62 -16.18 -21.38
CA SER A 105 10.60 -15.69 -20.39
C SER A 105 10.70 -14.17 -20.36
N GLY A 106 10.64 -13.52 -21.53
CA GLY A 106 10.64 -12.05 -21.63
C GLY A 106 9.43 -11.39 -20.95
N TRP A 107 8.34 -12.14 -20.75
CA TRP A 107 7.19 -11.66 -19.99
C TRP A 107 7.50 -11.56 -18.49
N ILE A 108 8.11 -12.60 -17.92
CA ILE A 108 8.47 -12.62 -16.50
C ILE A 108 9.43 -11.46 -16.19
N ASP A 109 10.36 -11.17 -17.10
CA ASP A 109 11.27 -10.03 -16.97
C ASP A 109 10.50 -8.70 -17.01
N TYR A 110 9.60 -8.51 -17.99
CA TYR A 110 8.74 -7.32 -18.08
C TYR A 110 7.94 -7.09 -16.80
N TRP A 111 7.26 -8.13 -16.30
CA TRP A 111 6.46 -8.08 -15.09
C TRP A 111 7.30 -7.64 -13.89
N ASN A 112 8.47 -8.24 -13.70
CA ASN A 112 9.38 -7.86 -12.61
C ASN A 112 9.93 -6.43 -12.78
N TYR A 113 10.20 -5.96 -14.00
CA TYR A 113 10.63 -4.57 -14.23
C TYR A 113 9.55 -3.56 -13.85
N VAL A 114 8.32 -3.77 -14.31
CA VAL A 114 7.20 -2.86 -14.02
C VAL A 114 6.85 -2.90 -12.53
N TRP A 115 6.85 -4.08 -11.91
CA TRP A 115 6.66 -4.23 -10.48
C TRP A 115 7.75 -3.52 -9.68
N ALA A 116 9.02 -3.68 -10.05
CA ALA A 116 10.14 -2.98 -9.42
C ALA A 116 10.01 -1.45 -9.55
N ALA A 117 9.66 -0.95 -10.74
CA ALA A 117 9.44 0.47 -10.96
C ALA A 117 8.27 1.01 -10.11
N SER A 118 7.18 0.26 -9.99
CA SER A 118 6.05 0.62 -9.13
C SER A 118 6.46 0.69 -7.66
N ALA A 119 7.16 -0.33 -7.18
CA ALA A 119 7.65 -0.38 -5.80
C ALA A 119 8.66 0.73 -5.49
N LEU A 120 9.54 1.09 -6.42
CA LEU A 120 10.42 2.27 -6.28
C LEU A 120 9.63 3.57 -6.17
N CYS A 121 8.59 3.75 -6.97
CA CYS A 121 7.72 4.92 -6.89
C CYS A 121 6.99 4.98 -5.53
N ALA A 122 6.50 3.85 -5.03
CA ALA A 122 5.88 3.76 -3.70
C ALA A 122 6.89 4.07 -2.58
N ALA A 123 8.10 3.52 -2.66
CA ALA A 123 9.18 3.78 -1.71
C ALA A 123 9.54 5.27 -1.67
N ALA A 124 9.77 5.89 -2.83
CA ALA A 124 10.09 7.31 -2.96
C ALA A 124 8.93 8.20 -2.49
N SER A 125 7.68 7.81 -2.76
CA SER A 125 6.50 8.51 -2.24
C SER A 125 6.49 8.57 -0.70
N LEU A 126 6.70 7.43 -0.03
CA LEU A 126 6.76 7.36 1.43
C LEU A 126 7.96 8.10 2.01
N ALA A 127 9.12 8.01 1.37
CA ALA A 127 10.32 8.74 1.78
C ALA A 127 10.12 10.26 1.71
N LEU A 128 9.56 10.77 0.61
CA LEU A 128 9.25 12.20 0.46
C LEU A 128 8.19 12.67 1.48
N ALA A 129 7.19 11.83 1.77
CA ALA A 129 6.22 12.11 2.82
C ALA A 129 6.90 12.20 4.21
N ALA A 130 7.85 11.32 4.50
CA ALA A 130 8.64 11.34 5.74
C ALA A 130 9.50 12.62 5.83
N MET A 131 10.25 12.94 4.78
CA MET A 131 11.08 14.15 4.70
C MET A 131 10.27 15.43 4.89
N ARG A 132 9.09 15.53 4.24
CA ARG A 132 8.21 16.68 4.42
C ARG A 132 7.69 16.79 5.85
N LYS A 133 7.37 15.66 6.48
CA LYS A 133 6.94 15.64 7.89
C LYS A 133 8.06 16.17 8.81
N GLU A 134 9.29 15.74 8.59
CA GLU A 134 10.47 16.20 9.32
C GLU A 134 10.77 17.68 9.07
N SER A 135 10.77 18.14 7.82
CA SER A 135 11.02 19.55 7.48
C SER A 135 10.01 20.50 8.14
N ARG A 136 8.75 20.08 8.26
CA ARG A 136 7.71 20.85 8.97
C ARG A 136 7.96 20.91 10.48
N LEU A 137 8.46 19.83 11.06
CA LEU A 137 8.84 19.80 12.48
C LEU A 137 10.00 20.77 12.73
N VAL A 138 11.06 20.68 11.93
CA VAL A 138 12.24 21.56 12.05
C VAL A 138 11.87 23.03 11.87
N ALA A 139 11.06 23.36 10.86
CA ALA A 139 10.62 24.74 10.63
C ALA A 139 9.75 25.32 11.76
N ARG A 140 9.03 24.47 12.51
CA ARG A 140 8.26 24.89 13.71
C ARG A 140 9.17 25.11 14.91
N LEU A 141 10.09 24.18 15.17
CA LEU A 141 11.09 24.32 16.23
C LEU A 141 11.93 25.60 16.04
N ALA A 142 12.32 25.90 14.79
CA ALA A 142 13.05 27.12 14.44
C ALA A 142 12.27 28.42 14.70
N LYS A 143 10.93 28.37 14.78
CA LYS A 143 10.08 29.53 15.09
C LYS A 143 9.92 29.77 16.60
N GLY A 144 10.60 29.00 17.45
CA GLY A 144 10.49 29.13 18.91
C GLY A 144 9.15 28.64 19.46
N ASP A 145 8.43 27.80 18.70
CA ASP A 145 7.13 27.26 19.07
C ASP A 145 7.26 26.06 20.03
N SER A 146 8.19 26.16 20.99
CA SER A 146 8.69 25.08 21.84
C SER A 146 7.93 24.92 23.16
N GLY A 147 6.71 25.48 23.29
CA GLY A 147 6.14 25.77 24.61
C GLY A 147 4.69 25.41 24.93
N ALA A 148 3.79 25.16 23.98
CA ALA A 148 2.37 24.99 24.36
C ALA A 148 1.47 24.15 23.43
N TYR A 149 1.99 23.67 22.30
CA TYR A 149 1.20 22.94 21.29
C TYR A 149 1.79 21.55 20.98
N GLU A 150 2.64 21.02 21.86
CA GLU A 150 3.53 19.87 21.61
C GLU A 150 2.85 18.52 21.39
N ALA A 151 1.53 18.36 21.61
CA ALA A 151 0.85 17.07 21.39
C ALA A 151 -0.33 17.13 20.41
N GLU A 152 -0.94 18.28 20.19
CA GLU A 152 -2.25 18.34 19.53
C GLU A 152 -2.19 18.40 18.01
N ASP A 153 -1.31 19.25 17.48
CA ASP A 153 -1.42 19.69 16.09
C ASP A 153 -0.31 19.14 15.17
N PHE A 154 0.56 18.29 15.73
CA PHE A 154 1.48 17.46 14.95
C PHE A 154 0.84 16.14 14.49
N HIS A 155 -0.16 15.66 15.25
CA HIS A 155 -0.99 14.51 14.85
C HIS A 155 -1.97 14.86 13.72
N SER A 156 -2.34 16.13 13.54
CA SER A 156 -3.42 16.53 12.63
C SER A 156 -3.03 16.53 11.14
N THR A 157 -1.75 16.76 10.78
CA THR A 157 -1.38 17.03 9.37
C THR A 157 -0.82 15.84 8.58
N VAL A 158 -0.11 14.90 9.21
CA VAL A 158 0.29 13.60 8.63
C VAL A 158 0.18 12.56 9.73
N HIS A 159 -0.90 11.78 9.71
CA HIS A 159 -1.22 10.84 10.78
C HIS A 159 -0.09 9.81 10.98
N ALA A 160 0.53 9.33 9.90
CA ALA A 160 1.64 8.36 9.92
C ALA A 160 2.88 8.83 10.70
N SER A 161 3.42 8.01 11.61
CA SER A 161 4.70 8.30 12.28
C SER A 161 5.87 8.31 11.28
N PHE A 162 6.90 9.12 11.53
CA PHE A 162 8.08 9.18 10.65
C PHE A 162 8.71 7.79 10.49
N LEU A 163 8.88 7.07 11.60
CA LEU A 163 9.39 5.70 11.61
C LEU A 163 8.54 4.76 10.74
N SER A 164 7.21 4.83 10.83
CA SER A 164 6.32 4.03 9.99
C SER A 164 6.53 4.33 8.49
N LEU A 165 6.62 5.61 8.12
CA LEU A 165 6.87 6.00 6.72
C LEU A 165 8.22 5.52 6.21
N VAL A 166 9.29 5.65 7.00
CA VAL A 166 10.63 5.18 6.64
C VAL A 166 10.68 3.65 6.54
N THR A 167 10.14 2.94 7.53
CA THR A 167 10.08 1.47 7.50
C THR A 167 9.28 0.97 6.29
N GLY A 168 8.16 1.62 5.97
CA GLY A 168 7.38 1.33 4.77
C GLY A 168 8.16 1.60 3.49
N ALA A 169 8.87 2.74 3.42
CA ALA A 169 9.71 3.09 2.28
C ALA A 169 10.82 2.06 2.05
N VAL A 170 11.50 1.63 3.12
CA VAL A 170 12.53 0.57 3.06
C VAL A 170 11.91 -0.75 2.62
N GLY A 171 10.72 -1.10 3.13
CA GLY A 171 9.98 -2.27 2.67
C GLY A 171 9.76 -2.25 1.15
N PHE A 172 9.15 -1.20 0.61
CA PHE A 172 8.95 -1.08 -0.83
C PHE A 172 10.26 -1.04 -1.65
N LEU A 173 11.32 -0.43 -1.11
CA LEU A 173 12.64 -0.42 -1.76
C LEU A 173 13.22 -1.83 -1.86
N LEU A 174 13.15 -2.61 -0.77
CA LEU A 174 13.57 -4.02 -0.80
C LEU A 174 12.72 -4.83 -1.77
N MET A 175 11.41 -4.58 -1.85
CA MET A 175 10.56 -5.24 -2.84
C MET A 175 11.06 -4.98 -4.27
N ALA A 176 11.38 -3.72 -4.59
CA ALA A 176 11.94 -3.38 -5.90
C ALA A 176 13.29 -4.05 -6.18
N ILE A 177 14.20 -4.04 -5.20
CA ILE A 177 15.51 -4.71 -5.32
C ILE A 177 15.32 -6.21 -5.54
N GLY A 178 14.43 -6.84 -4.78
CA GLY A 178 14.10 -8.26 -4.95
C GLY A 178 13.62 -8.55 -6.37
N SER A 179 12.66 -7.79 -6.90
CA SER A 179 12.18 -7.95 -8.27
C SER A 179 13.30 -7.77 -9.32
N LEU A 180 14.21 -6.80 -9.14
CA LEU A 180 15.35 -6.62 -10.05
C LEU A 180 16.35 -7.79 -9.99
N ILE A 181 16.57 -8.38 -8.81
CA ILE A 181 17.44 -9.56 -8.67
C ILE A 181 16.84 -10.78 -9.38
N ILE A 182 15.50 -10.96 -9.36
CA ILE A 182 14.83 -12.05 -10.10
C ILE A 182 15.20 -12.02 -11.59
N ILE A 183 15.21 -10.82 -12.18
CA ILE A 183 15.56 -10.62 -13.59
C ILE A 183 17.03 -10.99 -13.86
N GLY A 184 17.91 -10.75 -12.87
CA GLY A 184 19.35 -11.02 -12.97
C GLY A 184 19.73 -12.51 -13.03
N GLY A 185 18.79 -13.45 -12.80
CA GLY A 185 18.98 -14.86 -13.11
C GLY A 185 18.60 -15.87 -12.01
N GLY A 186 18.56 -17.14 -12.40
CA GLY A 186 18.16 -18.28 -11.55
C GLY A 186 19.19 -18.69 -10.48
N GLY A 187 18.88 -19.77 -9.76
CA GLY A 187 19.80 -20.34 -8.76
C GLY A 187 19.89 -19.51 -7.46
N PRO A 188 21.10 -19.28 -6.90
CA PRO A 188 21.27 -18.56 -5.64
C PRO A 188 20.73 -17.13 -5.64
N ALA A 189 20.79 -16.43 -6.78
CA ALA A 189 20.29 -15.06 -6.94
C ALA A 189 18.76 -15.02 -6.79
N ALA A 190 18.05 -15.95 -7.43
CA ALA A 190 16.60 -16.10 -7.29
C ALA A 190 16.19 -16.36 -5.82
N ARG A 191 16.94 -17.21 -5.10
CA ARG A 191 16.71 -17.42 -3.67
C ARG A 191 16.82 -16.13 -2.86
N LEU A 192 17.91 -15.39 -3.06
CA LEU A 192 18.12 -14.12 -2.38
C LEU A 192 16.99 -13.12 -2.70
N ALA A 193 16.56 -13.06 -3.95
CA ALA A 193 15.46 -12.20 -4.37
C ALA A 193 14.16 -12.47 -3.60
N TRP A 194 13.77 -13.74 -3.45
CA TRP A 194 12.58 -14.13 -2.69
C TRP A 194 12.71 -13.86 -1.20
N ILE A 195 13.90 -14.05 -0.62
CA ILE A 195 14.18 -13.68 0.79
C ILE A 195 13.98 -12.17 0.97
N VAL A 196 14.56 -11.37 0.08
CA VAL A 196 14.43 -9.91 0.09
C VAL A 196 12.96 -9.49 -0.05
N GLN A 197 12.18 -10.11 -0.95
CA GLN A 197 10.75 -9.84 -1.07
C GLN A 197 9.96 -10.28 0.18
N THR A 198 10.29 -11.41 0.80
CA THR A 198 9.64 -11.85 2.05
C THR A 198 9.85 -10.82 3.16
N ILE A 199 11.09 -10.35 3.33
CA ILE A 199 11.44 -9.30 4.31
C ILE A 199 10.70 -8.01 3.98
N SER A 200 10.56 -7.67 2.70
CA SER A 200 9.85 -6.47 2.24
C SER A 200 8.40 -6.43 2.76
N TRP A 201 7.64 -7.51 2.60
CA TRP A 201 6.25 -7.62 3.06
C TRP A 201 6.16 -7.51 4.58
N VAL A 202 7.08 -8.16 5.30
CA VAL A 202 7.16 -8.07 6.76
C VAL A 202 7.44 -6.64 7.21
N LEU A 203 8.36 -5.92 6.58
CA LEU A 203 8.64 -4.53 6.92
C LEU A 203 7.45 -3.61 6.66
N ILE A 204 6.71 -3.80 5.57
CA ILE A 204 5.47 -3.05 5.31
C ILE A 204 4.43 -3.35 6.41
N ALA A 205 4.31 -4.60 6.86
CA ALA A 205 3.43 -4.96 7.96
C ALA A 205 3.88 -4.31 9.29
N VAL A 206 5.18 -4.35 9.60
CA VAL A 206 5.76 -3.69 10.76
C VAL A 206 5.54 -2.18 10.72
N ALA A 207 5.64 -1.55 9.55
CA ALA A 207 5.34 -0.13 9.38
C ALA A 207 3.89 0.20 9.80
N ILE A 208 2.92 -0.64 9.43
CA ILE A 208 1.52 -0.47 9.85
C ILE A 208 1.37 -0.71 11.36
N ILE A 209 1.99 -1.76 11.89
CA ILE A 209 1.95 -2.12 13.33
C ILE A 209 2.56 -1.01 14.20
N ALA A 210 3.72 -0.47 13.81
CA ALA A 210 4.38 0.63 14.51
C ALA A 210 3.51 1.89 14.58
N HIS A 211 2.48 1.97 13.74
CA HIS A 211 1.52 3.06 13.72
C HIS A 211 0.13 2.67 14.26
N MET A 212 -0.07 1.43 14.69
CA MET A 212 -1.36 0.86 15.06
C MET A 212 -2.00 1.52 16.28
N ALA A 213 -1.22 1.98 17.27
CA ALA A 213 -1.76 2.67 18.44
C ALA A 213 -2.46 4.00 18.06
N HIS A 214 -1.93 4.68 17.04
CA HIS A 214 -2.56 5.89 16.50
C HIS A 214 -3.71 5.55 15.56
N LEU A 215 -3.49 4.61 14.61
CA LEU A 215 -4.50 4.23 13.63
C LEU A 215 -5.72 3.54 14.25
N SER A 216 -5.56 2.78 15.34
CA SER A 216 -6.68 2.00 15.91
C SER A 216 -7.81 2.89 16.41
N ARG A 217 -7.50 4.13 16.83
CA ARG A 217 -8.47 5.14 17.24
C ARG A 217 -9.25 5.71 16.06
N SER A 218 -8.57 6.03 14.96
CA SER A 218 -9.18 6.65 13.78
C SER A 218 -9.78 5.62 12.81
N VAL A 219 -8.99 4.62 12.42
CA VAL A 219 -9.26 3.61 11.39
C VAL A 219 -10.05 2.39 11.91
N GLY A 220 -9.86 2.06 13.19
CA GLY A 220 -10.44 0.87 13.81
C GLY A 220 -9.50 -0.34 13.78
N ARG A 221 -9.42 -1.06 14.90
CA ARG A 221 -8.48 -2.18 15.09
C ARG A 221 -8.67 -3.32 14.09
N LEU A 222 -9.93 -3.68 13.78
CA LEU A 222 -10.22 -4.78 12.86
C LEU A 222 -9.67 -4.52 11.45
N ALA A 223 -9.87 -3.30 10.92
CA ALA A 223 -9.34 -2.93 9.61
C ALA A 223 -7.81 -3.10 9.58
N LEU A 224 -7.10 -2.62 10.60
CA LEU A 224 -5.65 -2.74 10.68
C LEU A 224 -5.19 -4.19 10.76
N VAL A 225 -5.87 -5.02 11.55
CA VAL A 225 -5.58 -6.45 11.66
C VAL A 225 -5.71 -7.13 10.30
N LEU A 226 -6.78 -6.85 9.53
CA LEU A 226 -6.96 -7.44 8.21
C LEU A 226 -5.86 -7.00 7.22
N ALA A 227 -5.47 -5.72 7.22
CA ALA A 227 -4.38 -5.24 6.38
C ALA A 227 -3.05 -5.91 6.71
N VAL A 228 -2.73 -6.04 8.01
CA VAL A 228 -1.51 -6.73 8.49
C VAL A 228 -1.55 -8.20 8.10
N ILE A 229 -2.67 -8.90 8.32
CA ILE A 229 -2.82 -10.31 7.93
C ILE A 229 -2.61 -10.46 6.43
N GLY A 230 -3.17 -9.59 5.59
CA GLY A 230 -2.95 -9.62 4.15
C GLY A 230 -1.46 -9.54 3.78
N LEU A 231 -0.71 -8.61 4.38
CA LEU A 231 0.73 -8.49 4.15
C LEU A 231 1.52 -9.71 4.63
N ILE A 232 1.12 -10.30 5.77
CA ILE A 232 1.74 -11.55 6.26
C ILE A 232 1.43 -12.72 5.32
N VAL A 233 0.22 -12.82 4.79
CA VAL A 233 -0.14 -13.83 3.77
C VAL A 233 0.75 -13.68 2.53
N ASN A 234 1.00 -12.45 2.05
CA ASN A 234 1.94 -12.21 0.96
C ASN A 234 3.37 -12.67 1.30
N ALA A 235 3.85 -12.38 2.51
CA ALA A 235 5.17 -12.83 2.96
C ALA A 235 5.27 -14.36 3.01
N LEU A 236 4.23 -15.03 3.53
CA LEU A 236 4.19 -16.49 3.60
C LEU A 236 4.13 -17.13 2.21
N ALA A 237 3.45 -16.50 1.26
CA ALA A 237 3.38 -16.95 -0.12
C ALA A 237 4.75 -17.01 -0.82
N THR A 238 5.72 -16.20 -0.39
CA THR A 238 7.07 -16.18 -0.95
C THR A 238 8.04 -17.14 -0.26
N VAL A 239 7.71 -17.67 0.92
CA VAL A 239 8.59 -18.57 1.69
C VAL A 239 8.99 -19.85 0.93
N PRO A 240 8.10 -20.55 0.21
CA PRO A 240 8.51 -21.72 -0.57
C PRO A 240 9.64 -21.41 -1.56
N ALA A 241 9.55 -20.25 -2.23
CA ALA A 241 10.55 -19.79 -3.18
C ALA A 241 11.87 -19.32 -2.51
N CYS A 242 11.84 -19.00 -1.21
CA CYS A 242 13.06 -18.78 -0.41
C CYS A 242 13.80 -20.09 -0.09
N ILE A 243 13.09 -21.22 0.02
CA ILE A 243 13.68 -22.52 0.35
C ILE A 243 14.22 -23.16 -0.92
N ASP A 244 13.37 -23.29 -1.94
CA ASP A 244 13.70 -23.90 -3.21
C ASP A 244 13.10 -23.08 -4.36
N PRO A 245 13.86 -22.13 -4.94
CA PRO A 245 13.39 -21.32 -6.05
C PRO A 245 13.07 -22.16 -7.29
N SER A 246 13.79 -23.26 -7.50
CA SER A 246 13.58 -24.22 -8.60
C SER A 246 12.38 -25.13 -8.36
N GLY A 247 12.16 -25.52 -7.11
CA GLY A 247 11.08 -26.41 -6.66
C GLY A 247 9.86 -25.68 -6.11
N ALA A 248 9.79 -24.35 -6.18
CA ALA A 248 8.58 -23.57 -5.91
C ALA A 248 7.39 -24.03 -6.76
N GLY A 249 7.65 -24.76 -7.85
CA GLY A 249 6.64 -25.51 -8.60
C GLY A 249 5.95 -26.66 -7.85
N SER A 250 6.47 -27.14 -6.71
CA SER A 250 5.87 -28.25 -5.93
C SER A 250 4.67 -27.84 -5.09
N ILE A 251 4.63 -26.59 -4.61
CA ILE A 251 3.42 -25.95 -4.05
C ILE A 251 2.67 -25.17 -5.16
N GLY A 252 3.33 -24.99 -6.31
CA GLY A 252 2.77 -24.46 -7.55
C GLY A 252 2.69 -22.93 -7.55
N PRO A 253 2.91 -22.28 -8.71
CA PRO A 253 2.65 -20.84 -8.86
C PRO A 253 1.20 -20.48 -8.50
N GLU A 254 0.27 -21.42 -8.65
CA GLU A 254 -1.15 -21.27 -8.32
C GLU A 254 -1.39 -20.88 -6.86
N VAL A 255 -0.71 -21.53 -5.90
CA VAL A 255 -0.87 -21.21 -4.47
C VAL A 255 -0.35 -19.82 -4.16
N GLN A 256 0.73 -19.39 -4.81
CA GLN A 256 1.26 -18.03 -4.68
C GLN A 256 0.26 -16.99 -5.18
N TRP A 257 -0.33 -17.20 -6.37
CA TRP A 257 -1.36 -16.32 -6.92
C TRP A 257 -2.62 -16.28 -6.05
N ILE A 258 -3.07 -17.42 -5.52
CA ILE A 258 -4.20 -17.50 -4.60
C ILE A 258 -3.92 -16.70 -3.33
N ALA A 259 -2.74 -16.88 -2.72
CA ALA A 259 -2.34 -16.17 -1.51
C ALA A 259 -2.26 -14.66 -1.75
N TRP A 260 -1.70 -14.23 -2.88
CA TRP A 260 -1.69 -12.81 -3.28
C TRP A 260 -3.10 -12.25 -3.52
N GLY A 261 -3.99 -13.03 -4.13
CA GLY A 261 -5.39 -12.68 -4.30
C GLY A 261 -6.09 -12.46 -2.95
N ILE A 262 -5.91 -13.39 -2.01
CA ILE A 262 -6.44 -13.30 -0.64
C ILE A 262 -5.89 -12.06 0.07
N ALA A 263 -4.58 -11.81 -0.02
CA ALA A 263 -3.94 -10.66 0.60
C ALA A 263 -4.54 -9.33 0.09
N ASN A 264 -4.75 -9.22 -1.22
CA ASN A 264 -5.38 -8.04 -1.83
C ASN A 264 -6.84 -7.88 -1.38
N ILE A 265 -7.61 -8.97 -1.33
CA ILE A 265 -8.99 -8.96 -0.81
C ILE A 265 -9.03 -8.49 0.64
N LEU A 266 -8.18 -9.04 1.51
CA LEU A 266 -8.11 -8.65 2.93
C LEU A 266 -7.74 -7.17 3.09
N THR A 267 -6.80 -6.66 2.30
CA THR A 267 -6.43 -5.25 2.28
C THR A 267 -7.58 -4.37 1.76
N GLY A 268 -8.33 -4.84 0.77
CA GLY A 268 -9.52 -4.14 0.26
C GLY A 268 -10.67 -4.08 1.27
N ILE A 269 -10.94 -5.19 1.96
CA ILE A 269 -11.92 -5.25 3.07
C ILE A 269 -11.48 -4.31 4.19
N SER A 270 -10.20 -4.29 4.54
CA SER A 270 -9.65 -3.33 5.50
C SER A 270 -10.03 -1.90 5.13
N ALA A 271 -9.73 -1.46 3.90
CA ALA A 271 -10.08 -0.13 3.40
C ALA A 271 -11.60 0.15 3.41
N ALA A 272 -12.43 -0.84 3.08
CA ALA A 272 -13.89 -0.72 3.18
C ALA A 272 -14.36 -0.51 4.62
N LEU A 273 -13.80 -1.24 5.59
CA LEU A 273 -14.09 -1.04 7.01
C LEU A 273 -13.71 0.37 7.49
N VAL A 274 -12.60 0.92 6.99
CA VAL A 274 -12.23 2.33 7.25
C VAL A 274 -13.31 3.28 6.73
N ALA A 275 -13.82 3.04 5.52
CA ALA A 275 -14.88 3.86 4.92
C ALA A 275 -16.18 3.79 5.72
N VAL A 276 -16.58 2.60 6.17
CA VAL A 276 -17.78 2.38 6.99
C VAL A 276 -17.65 3.10 8.33
N ARG A 277 -16.53 2.90 9.04
CA ARG A 277 -16.27 3.57 10.32
C ARG A 277 -16.34 5.08 10.17
N ARG A 278 -15.74 5.62 9.12
CA ARG A 278 -15.79 7.05 8.87
C ARG A 278 -17.22 7.55 8.62
N ARG A 279 -18.02 6.84 7.80
CA ARG A 279 -19.43 7.23 7.60
C ARG A 279 -20.20 7.25 8.92
N ALA A 280 -19.94 6.29 9.81
CA ALA A 280 -20.54 6.29 11.15
C ALA A 280 -20.11 7.52 11.98
N GLN A 281 -18.83 7.91 11.92
CA GLN A 281 -18.33 9.13 12.58
C GLN A 281 -18.96 10.41 12.02
N ASP A 282 -19.15 10.50 10.70
CA ASP A 282 -19.80 11.66 10.07
C ASP A 282 -21.31 11.70 10.37
N ALA A 283 -21.99 10.54 10.46
CA ALA A 283 -23.42 10.46 10.79
C ALA A 283 -23.73 10.82 12.25
N GLY A 284 -22.90 10.40 13.20
CA GLY A 284 -23.05 10.77 14.61
C GLY A 284 -23.05 12.29 14.85
N ARG A 285 -22.40 13.05 13.96
CA ARG A 285 -22.33 14.52 14.03
C ARG A 285 -23.52 15.24 13.41
N ALA A 286 -24.22 14.60 12.47
CA ALA A 286 -25.43 15.21 11.91
C ALA A 286 -26.60 15.21 12.91
N VAL A 287 -26.48 14.42 13.98
CA VAL A 287 -27.50 14.23 15.02
C VAL A 287 -27.17 14.99 16.31
N ALA A 288 -25.91 15.38 16.51
CA ALA A 288 -25.43 16.16 17.66
C ALA A 288 -25.47 17.66 17.37
#